data_AF-A0A943RN57-F1
#
_entry.id   AF-A0A943RN57-F1
#
_cell.length_a   1.000
_cell.length_b   1.000
_cell.length_c   1.000
_cell.angle_alpha   90.00
_cell.angle_beta   90.00
_cell.angle_gamma   90.00
#
_symmetry.space_group_name_H-M   'P 1'
#
loop_
_entity.id
_entity.type
_entity.pdbx_description
1 polymer ?
#
loop_
_entity_poly.entity_id
_entity_poly.type
_entity_poly.pdbx_seq_one_letter_code
_entity_poly.pdbx_strand_id
1 'polypeptide(L)'
;LTLNDALVLSYSKGTFTLKFIDEDTAAGRTQRSIRLKELFDLRVIVDGSTVEIYLNDGRAVFSTRWFPASERLTLSSTFVAANSRTYSLIA
;
A
#
# COMPACT_ATOMS: atom_id res chain seq x y z
N LEU A 1 1.52 -5.70 -4.11
CA LEU A 1 2.56 -5.01 -3.33
C LEU A 1 2.30 -5.30 -1.87
N THR A 2 3.27 -5.84 -1.16
CA THR A 2 3.11 -6.26 0.23
C THR A 2 4.19 -5.60 1.07
N LEU A 3 3.78 -4.98 2.18
CA LEU A 3 4.66 -4.36 3.18
C LEU A 3 4.72 -5.28 4.41
N ASN A 4 5.95 -5.65 4.82
CA ASN A 4 6.30 -6.61 5.90
C ASN A 4 5.37 -7.83 6.00
N ASP A 5 4.98 -8.42 4.86
CA ASP A 5 4.09 -9.59 4.81
C ASP A 5 2.76 -9.40 5.58
N ALA A 6 2.34 -8.15 5.78
CA ALA A 6 1.22 -7.78 6.66
C ALA A 6 0.18 -6.88 5.97
N LEU A 7 0.62 -5.88 5.20
CA LEU A 7 -0.25 -4.96 4.47
C LEU A 7 -0.12 -5.16 2.96
N VAL A 8 -1.22 -5.60 2.33
CA VAL A 8 -1.28 -5.95 0.91
C VAL A 8 -2.06 -4.90 0.12
N LEU A 9 -1.44 -4.37 -0.92
CA LEU A 9 -2.06 -3.61 -1.99
C LEU A 9 -2.16 -4.48 -3.24
N SER A 10 -3.36 -4.58 -3.80
CA SER A 10 -3.64 -5.37 -5.00
C SER A 10 -4.53 -4.63 -5.98
N TYR A 11 -4.36 -4.92 -7.27
CA TYR A 11 -5.24 -4.42 -8.31
C TYR A 11 -5.61 -5.58 -9.23
N SER A 12 -6.92 -5.85 -9.38
CA SER A 12 -7.41 -6.89 -10.27
C SER A 12 -8.81 -6.54 -10.73
N LYS A 13 -9.13 -6.85 -12.00
CA LYS A 13 -10.48 -6.67 -12.57
C LYS A 13 -11.09 -5.29 -12.28
N GLY A 14 -10.31 -4.22 -12.45
CA GLY A 14 -10.78 -2.85 -12.21
C GLY A 14 -10.99 -2.47 -10.74
N THR A 15 -10.47 -3.24 -9.78
CA THR A 15 -10.61 -2.96 -8.34
C THR A 15 -9.25 -2.89 -7.67
N PHE A 16 -8.93 -1.75 -7.08
CA PHE A 16 -7.79 -1.61 -6.19
C PHE A 16 -8.23 -1.92 -4.76
N THR A 17 -7.42 -2.68 -4.01
CA THR A 17 -7.70 -3.08 -2.63
C THR A 17 -6.47 -2.92 -1.76
N LEU A 18 -6.66 -2.25 -0.63
CA LEU A 18 -5.78 -2.26 0.53
C LEU A 18 -6.34 -3.26 1.55
N LYS A 19 -5.54 -4.24 1.99
CA LYS A 19 -5.95 -5.28 2.94
C LYS A 19 -4.84 -5.59 3.93
N PHE A 20 -5.19 -5.66 5.21
CA PHE A 20 -4.35 -6.29 6.23
C PHE A 20 -4.56 -7.80 6.19
N ILE A 21 -3.46 -8.56 6.17
CA ILE A 21 -3.44 -10.03 6.26
C ILE A 21 -2.84 -10.54 7.58
N ASP A 22 -2.25 -9.62 8.35
CA ASP A 22 -1.81 -9.83 9.72
C ASP A 22 -2.64 -8.91 10.63
N GLU A 23 -3.48 -9.51 11.47
CA GLU A 23 -4.43 -8.80 12.34
C GLU A 23 -3.73 -8.07 13.50
N ASP A 24 -2.59 -8.58 13.96
CA ASP A 24 -1.85 -8.04 15.11
C ASP A 24 -1.27 -6.65 14.79
N THR A 25 -0.90 -6.41 13.52
CA THR A 25 -0.36 -5.12 13.06
C THR A 25 -1.44 -4.16 12.56
N ALA A 26 -2.68 -4.63 12.40
CA ALA A 26 -3.77 -3.88 11.77
C ALA A 26 -4.56 -2.99 12.75
N ALA A 27 -4.53 -3.32 14.04
CA ALA A 27 -5.30 -2.67 15.10
C ALA A 27 -6.79 -2.51 14.70
N GLY A 28 -7.42 -3.63 14.32
CA GLY A 28 -8.83 -3.73 13.94
C GLY A 28 -9.17 -3.32 12.51
N ARG A 29 -8.18 -2.92 11.70
CA ARG A 29 -8.37 -2.60 10.28
C ARG A 29 -8.41 -3.86 9.44
N THR A 30 -9.29 -3.90 8.45
CA THR A 30 -9.47 -5.07 7.59
C THR A 30 -9.09 -4.74 6.15
N GLN A 31 -10.06 -4.38 5.31
CA GLN A 31 -9.81 -3.98 3.93
C GLN A 31 -10.60 -2.75 3.53
N ARG A 32 -10.10 -2.05 2.51
CA ARG A 32 -10.86 -1.05 1.75
C ARG A 32 -10.52 -1.18 0.28
N SER A 33 -11.51 -0.93 -0.57
CA SER A 33 -11.35 -1.07 -2.02
C SER A 33 -12.06 0.06 -2.76
N ILE A 34 -11.59 0.33 -3.98
CA ILE A 34 -12.23 1.26 -4.91
C ILE A 34 -12.22 0.65 -6.32
N ARG A 35 -13.28 0.92 -7.08
CA ARG A 35 -13.31 0.61 -8.51
C ARG A 35 -12.61 1.72 -9.29
N LEU A 36 -11.75 1.32 -10.22
CA LEU A 36 -11.03 2.19 -11.14
C LEU A 36 -11.20 1.65 -12.55
N LYS A 37 -11.22 2.55 -13.54
CA LYS A 37 -11.15 2.13 -14.95
C LYS A 37 -9.82 1.44 -15.24
N GLU A 38 -8.74 2.02 -14.72
CA GLU A 38 -7.38 1.51 -14.84
C GLU A 38 -6.54 2.03 -13.66
N LEU A 39 -5.41 1.36 -13.39
CA LEU A 39 -4.37 1.84 -12.49
C LEU A 39 -3.11 2.07 -13.32
N PHE A 40 -2.74 3.33 -13.53
CA PHE A 40 -1.57 3.72 -14.33
C PHE A 40 -0.44 4.31 -13.47
N ASP A 41 -0.75 4.77 -12.26
CA ASP A 41 0.22 5.28 -11.29
C ASP A 41 -0.15 4.80 -9.87
N LEU A 42 0.88 4.40 -9.12
CA LEU A 42 0.77 3.96 -7.73
C LEU A 42 1.95 4.52 -6.95
N ARG A 43 1.67 5.42 -6.01
CA ARG A 43 2.66 5.96 -5.08
C ARG A 43 2.27 5.58 -3.66
N VAL A 44 3.23 5.05 -2.91
CA VAL A 44 3.07 4.65 -1.51
C VAL A 44 4.10 5.41 -0.68
N ILE A 45 3.63 6.06 0.39
CA ILE A 45 4.46 6.74 1.38
C ILE A 45 4.25 5.99 2.70
N VAL A 46 5.34 5.56 3.32
CA VAL A 46 5.34 4.91 4.63
C VAL A 46 6.17 5.77 5.56
N ASP A 47 5.56 6.28 6.62
CA ASP A 47 6.23 7.08 7.65
C ASP A 47 5.80 6.59 9.04
N GLY A 48 6.73 5.89 9.70
CA GLY A 48 6.50 5.20 10.97
C GLY A 48 5.27 4.30 10.92
N SER A 49 4.19 4.74 11.58
CA SER A 49 2.92 4.00 11.67
C SER A 49 1.82 4.52 10.74
N THR A 50 2.19 5.26 9.71
CA THR A 50 1.28 5.83 8.71
C THR A 50 1.63 5.33 7.32
N VAL A 51 0.61 4.92 6.56
CA VAL A 51 0.75 4.55 5.15
C VAL A 51 -0.26 5.37 4.34
N GLU A 52 0.26 6.12 3.38
CA GLU A 52 -0.54 6.84 2.38
C GLU A 52 -0.33 6.23 1.00
N ILE A 53 -1.44 6.03 0.29
CA ILE A 53 -1.47 5.39 -1.02
C ILE A 53 -2.20 6.32 -1.98
N TYR A 54 -1.47 6.81 -2.97
CA TYR A 54 -1.98 7.67 -4.04
C TYR A 54 -2.11 6.85 -5.32
N LEU A 55 -3.28 6.91 -5.93
CA LEU A 55 -3.60 6.20 -7.17
C LEU A 55 -3.81 7.22 -8.29
N ASN A 56 -3.26 6.94 -9.46
CA ASN A 56 -3.49 7.71 -10.69
C ASN A 56 -3.23 9.21 -10.50
N ASP A 57 -2.00 9.58 -10.10
CA ASP A 57 -1.61 10.96 -9.79
C ASP A 57 -2.40 11.61 -8.64
N GLY A 58 -2.86 10.79 -7.68
CA GLY A 58 -3.60 11.27 -6.51
C GLY A 58 -5.09 11.52 -6.74
N ARG A 59 -5.67 11.09 -7.87
CA ARG A 59 -7.13 11.15 -8.11
C ARG A 59 -7.94 10.34 -7.09
N ALA A 60 -7.34 9.29 -6.53
CA ALA A 60 -7.86 8.59 -5.37
C ALA A 60 -6.74 8.38 -4.35
N VAL A 61 -7.06 8.54 -3.07
CA VAL A 61 -6.10 8.43 -1.97
C VAL A 61 -6.67 7.56 -0.86
N PHE A 62 -5.84 6.66 -0.33
CA PHE A 62 -6.11 5.91 0.89
C PHE A 62 -5.08 6.34 1.94
N SER A 63 -5.52 6.56 3.17
CA SER A 63 -4.63 6.72 4.33
C SER A 63 -4.98 5.71 5.40
N THR A 64 -3.99 5.05 5.99
CA THR A 64 -4.20 4.11 7.08
C THR A 64 -3.09 4.20 8.11
N ARG A 65 -3.42 3.85 9.35
CA ARG A 65 -2.40 3.48 10.33
C ARG A 65 -2.05 2.02 10.16
N TRP A 66 -0.81 1.67 10.47
CA TRP A 66 -0.26 0.32 10.48
C TRP A 66 0.81 0.26 11.57
N PHE A 67 0.84 -0.81 12.36
CA PHE A 67 1.75 -0.97 13.48
C PHE A 67 2.69 -2.15 13.21
N PRO A 68 3.75 -1.98 12.40
CA PRO A 68 4.61 -3.08 11.99
C PRO A 68 5.36 -3.69 13.19
N ALA A 69 5.52 -5.01 13.20
CA ALA A 69 6.27 -5.72 14.23
C ALA A 69 7.80 -5.46 14.19
N SER A 70 8.28 -4.78 13.15
CA SER A 70 9.70 -4.46 12.93
C SER A 70 9.83 -3.09 12.29
N GLU A 71 10.82 -2.31 12.76
CA GLU A 71 11.23 -1.04 12.17
C GLU A 71 11.81 -1.20 10.74
N ARG A 72 12.24 -2.41 10.38
CA ARG A 72 12.73 -2.69 9.04
C ARG A 72 11.55 -2.88 8.09
N LEU A 73 11.37 -1.94 7.17
CA LEU A 73 10.41 -2.06 6.08
C LEU A 73 10.93 -3.03 5.01
N THR A 74 10.20 -4.12 4.78
CA THR A 74 10.37 -5.00 3.63
C THR A 74 9.23 -4.81 2.66
N LEU A 75 9.53 -4.98 1.37
CA LEU A 75 8.60 -4.75 0.28
C LEU A 75 8.76 -5.88 -0.75
N SER A 76 7.64 -6.46 -1.16
CA SER A 76 7.56 -7.33 -2.33
C SER A 76 6.44 -6.86 -3.26
N SER A 77 6.56 -7.09 -4.57
CA SER A 77 5.55 -6.65 -5.53
C SER A 77 5.42 -7.61 -6.69
N THR A 78 4.17 -7.86 -7.07
CA THR A 78 3.77 -8.58 -8.29
C THR A 78 3.22 -7.64 -9.36
N PHE A 79 3.22 -6.31 -9.12
CA PHE A 79 2.81 -5.34 -10.12
C PHE A 79 3.79 -5.34 -11.28
N VAL A 80 3.26 -5.42 -12.50
CA VAL A 80 4.02 -5.17 -13.72
C VAL A 80 3.92 -3.69 -14.03
N ALA A 81 5.04 -2.99 -13.97
CA ALA A 81 5.12 -1.57 -14.25
C ALA A 81 6.26 -1.29 -15.23
N ALA A 82 6.09 -0.29 -16.09
CA ALA A 82 7.17 0.16 -16.98
C ALA A 82 8.37 0.68 -16.18
N ASN A 83 8.12 1.28 -15.01
CA ASN A 83 9.15 1.77 -14.09
C ASN A 83 8.71 1.55 -12.64
N SER A 84 9.66 1.23 -11.77
CA SER A 84 9.48 1.22 -10.32
C SER A 84 10.69 1.84 -9.65
N ARG A 85 10.47 2.65 -8.62
CA ARG A 85 11.52 3.32 -7.86
C ARG A 85 11.17 3.32 -6.38
N THR A 86 12.17 3.17 -5.54
CA THR A 86 12.04 3.24 -4.09
C THR A 86 13.08 4.22 -3.56
N TYR A 87 12.67 4.99 -2.57
CA TYR A 87 13.51 6.00 -1.93
C TYR A 87 13.31 5.89 -0.43
N SER A 88 14.39 6.00 0.34
CA SER A 88 14.27 6.24 1.78
C SER A 88 13.72 7.65 1.99
N LEU A 89 12.75 7.79 2.86
CA LEU A 89 12.35 9.11 3.36
C LEU A 89 13.44 9.57 4.31
N ILE A 90 14.12 10.66 3.94
CA ILE A 90 15.08 11.34 4.80
C ILE A 90 14.30 12.44 5.50
N ALA A 91 14.29 12.43 6.83
CA ALA A 91 13.77 13.51 7.66
C ALA A 91 14.81 14.61 7.82
#